data_AF-A0A2L2FQ41-F1
#
_entry.id   AF-A0A2L2FQ41-F1
#
_cell.length_a   1.000
_cell.length_b   1.000
_cell.length_c   1.000
_cell.angle_alpha   90.00
_cell.angle_beta   90.00
_cell.angle_gamma   90.00
#
_symmetry.space_group_name_H-M   'P 1'
#
loop_
_entity.id
_entity.type
_entity.pdbx_description
1 polymer ?
#
loop_
_entity_poly.entity_id
_entity_poly.type
_entity_poly.pdbx_seq_one_letter_code
_entity_poly.pdbx_strand_id
1 'polypeptide(L)'
;WAEFAGNYYGTPREAVLNQIHAGKLVILEIELEGARQIRTSFPSALSIFILPPSLDELENRIRGRAQDPEEAIARRLRRAKEEIEAADEFDIKIVNDDFETALNSIESVLFE
;
A
#
# COMPACT_ATOMS: atom_id res chain seq x y z
N TRP A 1 -4.22 16.82 0.39
CA TRP A 1 -5.46 16.23 0.94
C TRP A 1 -5.86 15.14 -0.03
N ALA A 2 -6.06 13.91 0.44
CA ALA A 2 -6.54 12.81 -0.39
C ALA A 2 -7.94 12.44 0.10
N GLU A 3 -8.90 12.37 -0.82
CA GLU A 3 -10.27 11.95 -0.52
C GLU A 3 -10.32 10.43 -0.60
N PHE A 4 -10.76 9.78 0.49
CA PHE A 4 -10.98 8.34 0.48
C PHE A 4 -12.36 7.96 1.01
N ALA A 5 -13.18 7.33 0.15
CA ALA A 5 -14.47 6.73 0.48
C ALA A 5 -15.42 7.63 1.31
N GLY A 6 -15.52 8.93 1.01
CA GLY A 6 -16.43 9.86 1.68
C GLY A 6 -16.07 10.19 3.14
N ASN A 7 -14.89 9.77 3.63
CA ASN A 7 -14.40 10.11 4.95
C ASN A 7 -13.05 10.86 4.86
N TYR A 8 -12.92 11.96 5.60
CA TYR A 8 -11.68 12.73 5.70
C TYR A 8 -10.68 12.00 6.61
N TYR A 9 -9.96 11.02 6.07
CA TYR A 9 -8.80 10.44 6.74
C TYR A 9 -7.53 11.01 6.12
N GLY A 10 -6.76 11.75 6.90
CA GLY A 10 -5.44 12.21 6.52
C GLY A 10 -4.58 12.36 7.75
N THR A 11 -3.44 11.66 7.79
CA THR A 11 -2.40 11.96 8.77
C THR A 11 -1.91 13.39 8.49
N PRO A 12 -2.06 14.34 9.42
CA PRO A 12 -1.63 15.71 9.18
C PRO A 12 -0.15 15.73 8.82
N ARG A 13 0.21 16.42 7.72
CA ARG A 13 1.60 16.52 7.24
C ARG A 13 2.54 16.95 8.36
N GLU A 14 2.10 17.89 9.18
CA GLU A 14 2.86 18.40 10.32
C GLU A 14 3.15 17.32 11.37
N ALA A 15 2.18 16.44 11.69
CA ALA A 15 2.38 15.34 12.62
C ALA A 15 3.43 14.34 12.09
N VAL A 16 3.38 14.02 10.79
CA VAL A 16 4.37 13.17 10.13
C VAL A 16 5.76 13.80 10.20
N LEU A 17 5.88 15.06 9.79
CA LEU A 17 7.16 15.79 9.80
C LEU A 17 7.73 15.91 11.21
N ASN A 18 6.90 16.12 12.23
CA ASN A 18 7.35 16.18 13.62
C ASN A 18 7.92 14.84 14.10
N GLN A 19 7.34 13.70 13.70
CA GLN A 19 7.94 12.40 14.04
C GLN A 19 9.25 12.16 13.28
N ILE A 20 9.32 12.55 12.00
CA ILE A 20 10.56 12.47 11.20
C ILE A 20 11.66 13.34 11.82
N HIS A 21 11.35 14.59 12.20
CA HIS A 21 12.29 15.49 12.87
C HIS A 21 12.71 14.99 14.26
N ALA A 22 11.88 14.19 14.92
CA ALA A 22 12.22 13.50 16.16
C ALA A 22 13.09 12.24 15.94
N GLY A 23 13.56 12.00 14.70
CA GLY A 23 14.43 10.88 14.35
C GLY A 23 13.69 9.53 14.24
N LYS A 24 12.37 9.54 14.10
CA LYS A 24 11.58 8.31 13.96
C LYS A 24 11.28 7.98 12.51
N LEU A 25 11.22 6.68 12.20
CA LEU A 25 10.66 6.18 10.97
C LEU A 25 9.14 6.30 11.01
N VAL A 26 8.54 6.80 9.92
CA VAL A 26 7.08 6.88 9.76
C VAL A 26 6.68 5.99 8.60
N ILE A 27 5.78 5.04 8.87
CA ILE A 27 5.18 4.16 7.87
C ILE A 27 3.78 4.68 7.56
N LEU A 28 3.46 4.82 6.28
CA LEU A 28 2.13 5.21 5.81
C LEU A 28 1.53 4.05 5.02
N GLU A 29 0.42 3.50 5.50
CA GLU A 29 -0.42 2.58 4.74
C GLU A 29 -1.48 3.40 4.01
N ILE A 30 -1.31 3.55 2.70
CA ILE A 30 -2.15 4.38 1.85
C ILE A 30 -2.35 3.71 0.50
N GLU A 31 -3.41 4.08 -0.18
CA GLU A 31 -3.73 3.57 -1.50
C GLU A 31 -2.98 4.31 -2.61
N LEU A 32 -3.12 3.83 -3.85
CA LEU A 32 -2.40 4.33 -5.02
C LEU A 32 -2.46 5.85 -5.19
N GLU A 33 -3.65 6.46 -5.08
CA GLU A 33 -3.78 7.91 -5.25
C GLU A 33 -3.07 8.68 -4.13
N GLY A 34 -3.15 8.17 -2.89
CA GLY A 34 -2.37 8.69 -1.78
C GLY A 34 -0.87 8.57 -2.02
N ALA A 35 -0.41 7.42 -2.49
CA ALA A 35 1.00 7.16 -2.81
C ALA A 35 1.53 8.14 -3.86
N ARG A 36 0.77 8.39 -4.94
CA ARG A 36 1.11 9.39 -5.97
C ARG A 36 1.24 10.81 -5.42
N GLN A 37 0.34 11.20 -4.51
CA GLN A 37 0.42 12.49 -3.83
C GLN A 37 1.65 12.60 -2.92
N ILE A 38 2.01 11.54 -2.20
CA ILE A 38 3.23 11.50 -1.39
C ILE A 38 4.46 11.58 -2.28
N ARG A 39 4.53 10.81 -3.37
CA ARG A 39 5.65 10.85 -4.33
C ARG A 39 5.89 12.25 -4.90
N THR A 40 4.81 13.01 -5.13
CA THR A 40 4.89 14.41 -5.58
C THR A 40 5.30 15.38 -4.46
N SER A 41 4.74 15.24 -3.26
CA SER A 41 4.88 16.21 -2.16
C SER A 41 6.01 15.92 -1.18
N PHE A 42 6.61 14.73 -1.27
CA PHE A 42 7.75 14.25 -0.50
C PHE A 42 8.54 13.20 -1.33
N PRO A 43 9.27 13.62 -2.39
CA PRO A 43 9.94 12.70 -3.33
C PRO A 43 11.05 11.83 -2.71
N SER A 44 11.48 12.15 -1.49
CA SER A 44 12.46 11.37 -0.73
C SER A 44 11.84 10.22 0.06
N ALA A 45 10.51 10.06 0.06
CA ALA A 45 9.88 8.88 0.66
C ALA A 45 10.25 7.63 -0.13
N LEU A 46 10.60 6.56 0.57
CA LEU A 46 10.70 5.23 0.00
C LEU A 46 9.30 4.65 -0.16
N SER A 47 8.96 4.26 -1.38
CA SER A 47 7.66 3.65 -1.70
C SER A 47 7.81 2.15 -1.98
N ILE A 48 7.04 1.34 -1.25
CA ILE A 48 7.03 -0.12 -1.35
C ILE A 48 5.64 -0.57 -1.77
N PHE A 49 5.55 -1.30 -2.88
CA PHE A 49 4.32 -1.96 -3.31
C PHE A 49 4.34 -3.44 -2.91
N ILE A 50 3.26 -3.91 -2.29
CA ILE A 50 3.12 -5.31 -1.88
C ILE A 50 2.25 -6.04 -2.91
N LEU A 51 2.88 -6.87 -3.74
CA LEU A 51 2.23 -7.67 -4.77
C LEU A 51 1.63 -8.95 -4.18
N PRO A 52 0.45 -9.40 -4.63
CA PRO A 52 0.06 -10.79 -4.44
C PRO A 52 0.92 -11.71 -5.33
N PRO A 53 1.07 -13.00 -5.00
CA PRO A 53 1.77 -13.97 -5.84
C PRO A 53 1.08 -14.20 -7.19
N SER A 54 -0.24 -14.07 -7.22
CA SER A 54 -1.05 -14.10 -8.44
C SER A 54 -2.40 -13.39 -8.23
N LEU A 55 -3.09 -13.06 -9.32
CA LEU A 55 -4.47 -12.55 -9.24
C LEU A 55 -5.44 -13.58 -8.67
N ASP A 56 -5.23 -14.87 -8.98
CA ASP A 56 -6.07 -15.96 -8.49
C ASP A 56 -5.93 -16.12 -6.96
N GLU A 57 -4.70 -16.02 -6.45
CA GLU A 57 -4.44 -16.03 -5.01
C GLU A 57 -5.04 -14.80 -4.31
N LEU A 58 -4.96 -13.63 -4.94
CA LEU A 58 -5.63 -12.44 -4.42
C LEU A 58 -7.16 -12.62 -4.35
N GLU A 59 -7.76 -13.18 -5.39
CA GLU A 59 -9.19 -13.49 -5.41
C GLU A 59 -9.58 -14.48 -4.32
N ASN A 60 -8.81 -15.57 -4.17
CA ASN A 60 -9.01 -16.54 -3.10
C ASN A 60 -8.92 -15.88 -1.71
N ARG A 61 -7.96 -14.97 -1.49
CA ARG A 61 -7.82 -14.22 -0.23
C ARG A 61 -9.00 -13.26 0.01
N ILE A 62 -9.49 -12.58 -1.02
CA ILE A 62 -10.66 -11.68 -0.91
C ILE A 62 -11.91 -12.49 -0.58
N ARG A 63 -12.15 -13.59 -1.29
CA ARG A 63 -13.30 -14.48 -1.08
C ARG A 63 -13.25 -15.21 0.27
N GLY A 64 -12.07 -15.65 0.69
CA GLY A 64 -11.84 -16.38 1.94
C GLY A 64 -12.12 -15.57 3.21
N ARG A 65 -12.13 -14.23 3.11
CA ARG A 65 -12.54 -13.34 4.22
C ARG A 65 -14.07 -13.30 4.44
N ALA A 66 -14.84 -13.98 3.58
CA ALA A 66 -16.25 -14.33 3.70
C ALA A 66 -17.13 -13.31 4.46
N GLN A 67 -17.57 -12.27 3.74
CA GLN A 67 -18.67 -11.35 4.14
C GLN A 67 -19.10 -10.37 3.04
N ASP A 68 -18.29 -10.21 1.99
CA ASP A 68 -18.60 -9.27 0.90
C ASP A 68 -19.56 -9.90 -0.14
N PRO A 69 -20.56 -9.15 -0.64
CA PRO A 69 -21.37 -9.58 -1.78
C PRO A 69 -20.53 -9.65 -3.06
N GLU A 70 -20.94 -10.46 -4.04
CA GLU A 70 -20.20 -10.68 -5.29
C GLU A 70 -19.83 -9.39 -6.02
N GLU A 71 -20.73 -8.40 -6.01
CA GLU A 71 -20.47 -7.09 -6.61
C GLU A 71 -19.32 -6.33 -5.91
N ALA A 72 -19.20 -6.47 -4.59
CA ALA A 72 -18.10 -5.85 -3.84
C ALA A 72 -16.78 -6.56 -4.12
N ILE A 73 -16.79 -7.89 -4.23
CA ILE A 73 -15.61 -8.69 -4.65
C ILE A 73 -15.14 -8.25 -6.04
N ALA A 74 -16.06 -8.17 -7.02
CA ALA A 74 -15.74 -7.75 -8.38
C ALA A 74 -15.19 -6.30 -8.45
N ARG A 75 -15.70 -5.39 -7.60
CA ARG A 75 -15.14 -4.03 -7.48
C ARG A 75 -13.72 -4.06 -6.91
N ARG A 76 -13.47 -4.82 -5.85
CA ARG A 76 -12.15 -4.94 -5.22
C ARG A 76 -11.12 -5.56 -6.16
N LEU A 77 -11.48 -6.61 -6.90
CA LEU A 77 -10.59 -7.24 -7.88
C LEU A 77 -10.21 -6.31 -9.03
N ARG A 78 -11.19 -5.58 -9.57
CA ARG A 78 -10.93 -4.58 -10.62
C ARG A 78 -9.97 -3.50 -10.14
N ARG A 79 -10.23 -2.97 -8.95
CA ARG A 79 -9.37 -1.99 -8.30
C ARG A 79 -7.96 -2.53 -8.09
N ALA A 80 -7.82 -3.74 -7.56
CA ALA A 80 -6.51 -4.34 -7.35
C ALA A 80 -5.74 -4.55 -8.66
N LYS A 81 -6.43 -4.86 -9.77
CA LYS A 81 -5.79 -4.94 -11.09
C LYS A 81 -5.22 -3.60 -11.53
N GLU A 82 -6.00 -2.52 -11.37
CA GLU A 82 -5.54 -1.14 -11.66
C GLU A 82 -4.35 -0.76 -10.78
N GLU A 83 -4.35 -1.16 -9.50
CA GLU A 83 -3.24 -0.91 -8.58
C GLU A 83 -1.97 -1.70 -8.95
N ILE A 84 -2.12 -2.96 -9.38
CA ILE A 84 -0.99 -3.80 -9.85
C ILE A 84 -0.39 -3.25 -11.14
N GLU A 85 -1.21 -2.74 -12.06
CA GLU A 85 -0.72 -2.08 -13.29
C GLU A 85 0.11 -0.83 -12.99
N ALA A 86 -0.14 -0.18 -11.85
CA ALA A 86 0.63 0.97 -11.37
C ALA A 86 1.81 0.59 -10.47
N ALA A 87 2.10 -0.70 -10.26
CA ALA A 87 3.18 -1.13 -9.36
C ALA A 87 4.56 -0.63 -9.79
N ASP A 88 4.76 -0.34 -11.07
CA ASP A 88 6.00 0.24 -11.61
C ASP A 88 6.22 1.70 -11.20
N GLU A 89 5.23 2.35 -10.58
CA GLU A 89 5.36 3.68 -9.98
C GLU A 89 6.04 3.65 -8.60
N PHE A 90 6.33 2.49 -8.04
CA PHE A 90 6.92 2.32 -6.71
C PHE A 90 8.41 1.98 -6.82
N ASP A 91 9.18 2.37 -5.80
CA ASP A 91 10.63 2.19 -5.81
C ASP A 91 11.01 0.72 -5.61
N ILE A 92 10.23 0.00 -4.78
CA ILE A 92 10.41 -1.42 -4.49
C ILE A 92 9.09 -2.17 -4.66
N LYS A 93 9.16 -3.38 -5.22
CA LYS A 93 8.05 -4.32 -5.33
C LYS A 93 8.38 -5.59 -4.54
N ILE A 94 7.53 -5.98 -3.60
CA ILE A 94 7.71 -7.18 -2.77
C ILE A 94 6.52 -8.10 -3.00
N VAL A 95 6.77 -9.35 -3.38
CA VAL A 95 5.72 -10.36 -3.55
C VAL A 95 5.41 -11.00 -2.20
N ASN A 96 4.15 -10.93 -1.78
CA ASN A 96 3.66 -11.50 -0.53
C ASN A 96 3.01 -12.88 -0.76
N ASP A 97 3.86 -13.83 -1.13
CA ASP A 97 3.51 -15.25 -1.24
C ASP A 97 3.59 -15.93 0.14
N ASP A 98 4.76 -15.85 0.77
CA ASP A 98 5.05 -16.30 2.12
C ASP A 98 5.30 -15.12 3.06
N PHE A 99 4.70 -15.17 4.24
CA PHE A 99 4.75 -14.07 5.20
C PHE A 99 6.16 -13.79 5.70
N GLU A 100 6.92 -14.84 6.06
CA GLU A 100 8.27 -14.68 6.60
C GLU A 100 9.21 -14.10 5.54
N THR A 101 9.12 -14.59 4.30
CA THR A 101 9.91 -14.11 3.17
C THR A 101 9.61 -12.64 2.85
N ALA A 102 8.32 -12.27 2.82
CA ALA A 102 7.91 -10.89 2.56
C ALA A 102 8.36 -9.95 3.69
N LEU A 103 8.23 -10.40 4.95
CA LEU A 103 8.68 -9.63 6.12
C LEU A 103 10.19 -9.40 6.08
N ASN A 104 10.99 -10.45 5.86
CA ASN A 104 12.45 -10.34 5.74
C ASN A 104 12.85 -9.38 4.60
N SER A 105 12.12 -9.41 3.48
CA SER A 105 12.36 -8.49 2.37
C SER A 105 12.08 -7.03 2.75
N ILE A 106 11.00 -6.76 3.49
CA ILE A 106 10.68 -5.42 4.00
C ILE A 106 11.74 -4.97 5.00
N GLU A 107 12.14 -5.82 5.95
CA GLU A 107 13.15 -5.48 6.96
C GLU A 107 14.49 -5.15 6.31
N SER A 108 14.92 -5.93 5.31
CA SER A 108 16.15 -5.66 4.55
C SER A 108 16.09 -4.29 3.88
N VAL A 109 14.95 -3.96 3.26
CA VAL A 109 14.74 -2.66 2.59
C VAL A 109 14.71 -1.48 3.58
N LEU A 110 14.28 -1.69 4.82
CA LEU A 110 14.14 -0.63 5.82
C LEU A 110 15.40 -0.40 6.66
N PHE A 111 16.23 -1.43 6.86
CA PHE A 111 17.31 -1.41 7.84
C PHE A 111 18.70 -1.74 7.30
N GLU A 112 18.83 -2.20 6.05
CA GLU A 112 20.13 -2.36 5.36
C GLU A 112 20.44 -1.17 4.44
#